data_AF-K1V6L9-F1
#
_entry.id   AF-K1V6L9-F1
#
_cell.length_a   1.000
_cell.length_b   1.000
_cell.length_c   1.000
_cell.angle_alpha   90.00
_cell.angle_beta   90.00
_cell.angle_gamma   90.00
#
_symmetry.space_group_name_H-M   'P 1'
#
loop_
_entity.id
_entity.type
_entity.pdbx_description
1 polymer ?
#
loop_
_entity_poly.entity_id
_entity_poly.type
_entity_poly.pdbx_seq_one_letter_code
_entity_poly.pdbx_strand_id
1 'polypeptide(L)' 'FAINEMGRFYRHVLIQKGYPHHGAVAFSHVGKTLFEVFKYLGIKDIAYNQPASLPYPTENPWK' A
#
# COMPACT_ATOMS: atom_id res chain seq x y z
N PHE A 1 -12.00 7.42 1.34
CA PHE A 1 -12.05 5.94 1.29
C PHE A 1 -12.30 5.42 2.70
N ALA A 2 -12.99 4.30 2.86
CA ALA A 2 -13.21 3.67 4.18
C ALA A 2 -11.92 3.04 4.79
N ILE A 3 -10.83 3.03 4.02
CA ILE A 3 -9.50 2.59 4.44
C ILE A 3 -8.63 3.84 4.63
N ASN A 4 -8.06 4.00 5.82
CA ASN A 4 -7.19 5.12 6.16
C ASN A 4 -6.02 5.21 5.17
N GLU A 5 -5.61 6.42 4.80
CA GLU A 5 -4.46 6.67 3.91
C GLU A 5 -4.55 6.06 2.50
N MET A 6 -5.68 5.45 2.11
CA MET A 6 -5.82 4.77 0.83
C MET A 6 -5.68 5.72 -0.37
N GLY A 7 -6.05 6.99 -0.23
CA GLY A 7 -5.86 7.99 -1.29
C GLY A 7 -4.39 8.25 -1.60
N ARG A 8 -3.55 8.33 -0.56
CA ARG A 8 -2.09 8.47 -0.69
C ARG A 8 -1.49 7.21 -1.30
N PHE A 9 -1.86 6.04 -0.78
CA PHE A 9 -1.41 4.76 -1.34
C PHE A 9 -1.79 4.59 -2.81
N TYR A 10 -3.03 4.93 -3.18
CA TYR A 10 -3.51 4.86 -4.56
C TYR A 10 -2.65 5.70 -5.51
N ARG A 11 -2.30 6.94 -5.10
CA ARG A 11 -1.46 7.84 -5.90
C ARG A 11 0.00 7.39 -5.97
N HIS A 12 0.62 7.20 -4.82
CA HIS A 12 2.08 7.01 -4.69
C HIS A 12 2.54 5.57 -4.90
N VAL A 13 1.61 4.61 -4.94
CA VAL A 13 1.92 3.20 -5.19
C VAL A 13 1.18 2.71 -6.43
N LEU A 14 -0.16 2.72 -6.44
CA LEU A 14 -0.93 2.03 -7.49
C LEU A 14 -0.78 2.69 -8.86
N ILE A 15 -1.08 3.98 -8.96
CA ILE A 15 -0.91 4.74 -10.21
C ILE A 15 0.57 4.79 -10.59
N GLN A 16 1.44 5.18 -9.65
CA GLN A 16 2.84 5.45 -9.97
C GLN A 16 3.59 4.19 -10.46
N LYS A 17 3.26 3.01 -9.94
CA LYS A 17 3.84 1.73 -10.40
C LYS A 17 3.06 1.07 -11.54
N GLY A 18 1.95 1.66 -11.98
CA GLY A 18 1.14 1.13 -13.08
C GLY A 18 0.48 -0.22 -12.77
N TYR A 19 0.05 -0.45 -11.52
CA TYR A 19 -0.66 -1.68 -11.16
C TYR A 19 -2.03 -1.75 -11.85
N PRO A 20 -2.53 -2.95 -12.19
CA PRO A 20 -3.83 -3.13 -12.80
C PRO A 20 -4.96 -2.67 -11.87
N HIS A 21 -6.13 -2.42 -12.44
CA HIS A 21 -7.28 -1.84 -11.73
C HIS A 21 -8.00 -2.81 -10.77
N HIS A 22 -7.63 -4.10 -10.78
CA HIS A 22 -8.22 -5.10 -9.90
C HIS A 22 -7.49 -5.19 -8.57
N GLY A 23 -8.26 -5.37 -7.49
CA GLY A 23 -7.76 -5.62 -6.16
C GLY A 23 -8.63 -6.65 -5.44
N ALA A 24 -8.11 -7.20 -4.34
CA ALA A 24 -8.84 -8.07 -3.44
C ALA A 24 -9.04 -7.37 -2.09
N VAL A 25 -10.17 -7.66 -1.44
CA VAL A 25 -10.50 -7.11 -0.12
C VAL A 25 -10.73 -8.28 0.84
N ALA A 26 -10.07 -8.21 2.00
CA ALA A 26 -10.31 -9.12 3.11
C ALA A 26 -11.10 -8.40 4.22
N PHE A 27 -12.03 -9.10 4.86
CA PHE A 27 -12.88 -8.56 5.93
C PHE A 27 -12.24 -8.66 7.33
N SER A 28 -10.98 -9.10 7.43
CA SER A 28 -10.24 -9.25 8.68
C SER A 28 -8.85 -8.61 8.60
N HIS A 29 -8.23 -8.34 9.75
CA HIS A 29 -6.89 -7.73 9.84
C HIS A 29 -5.77 -8.75 9.53
N VAL A 30 -5.64 -9.10 8.25
CA VAL A 30 -4.71 -10.15 7.79
C VAL A 30 -3.39 -9.62 7.20
N GLY A 31 -3.15 -8.30 7.25
CA GLY A 31 -1.99 -7.66 6.62
C GLY A 31 -0.64 -8.23 7.08
N LYS A 32 -0.49 -8.52 8.38
CA LYS A 32 0.73 -9.13 8.94
C LYS A 32 0.99 -10.52 8.36
N THR A 33 -0.04 -11.36 8.29
CA THR A 33 0.06 -12.71 7.75
C THR A 33 0.42 -12.68 6.27
N LEU A 34 -0.25 -11.83 5.47
CA LEU A 34 0.06 -11.69 4.05
C LEU A 34 1.49 -11.20 3.82
N PHE A 35 1.97 -10.23 4.62
CA PHE A 35 3.34 -9.73 4.53
C PHE A 35 4.39 -10.84 4.74
N GLU A 36 4.23 -11.68 5.76
CA GLU A 36 5.17 -12.79 6.01
C GLU A 36 5.09 -13.89 4.94
N VAL A 37 3.89 -14.21 4.45
CA VAL A 37 3.74 -15.17 3.34
C VAL A 37 4.41 -14.65 2.06
N PHE A 38 4.22 -13.37 1.72
CA PHE A 38 4.86 -12.77 0.55
C PHE A 38 6.38 -12.76 0.67
N LYS A 39 6.93 -12.47 1.86
CA LYS A 39 8.36 -12.61 2.12
C LYS A 39 8.86 -14.04 1.92
N TYR A 40 8.15 -15.03 2.47
CA TYR A 40 8.49 -16.45 2.31
C TYR A 40 8.49 -16.88 0.85
N LEU A 41 7.54 -16.37 0.05
CA LEU A 41 7.46 -16.62 -1.40
C LEU A 41 8.48 -15.81 -2.23
N GLY A 42 9.32 -14.98 -1.60
CA GLY A 42 10.34 -14.19 -2.29
C GLY A 42 9.81 -12.97 -3.05
N ILE A 43 8.60 -12.49 -2.74
CA ILE A 43 8.04 -11.27 -3.33
C ILE A 43 8.85 -10.07 -2.81
N LYS A 44 9.46 -9.33 -3.74
CA LYS A 44 10.37 -8.22 -3.43
C LYS A 44 9.67 -6.88 -3.29
N ASP A 45 8.58 -6.68 -4.03
CA ASP A 45 7.83 -5.42 -4.00
C ASP A 45 6.55 -5.60 -3.19
N ILE A 46 6.58 -5.11 -1.95
CA ILE A 46 5.44 -5.11 -1.04
C ILE A 46 5.28 -3.70 -0.49
N ALA A 47 4.09 -3.12 -0.67
CA ALA A 47 3.78 -1.78 -0.24
C ALA A 47 2.53 -1.78 0.67
N TYR A 48 2.46 -0.77 1.53
CA TYR A 48 1.32 -0.53 2.42
C TYR A 48 0.97 0.96 2.43
N ASN A 49 -0.24 1.28 2.88
CA ASN A 49 -0.71 2.63 3.13
C ASN A 49 0.02 3.21 4.36
N GLN A 50 1.03 4.04 4.11
CA GLN A 50 1.89 4.62 5.15
C GLN A 50 1.10 5.60 6.03
N PRO A 51 1.38 5.72 7.33
CA PRO A 51 0.76 6.76 8.16
C PRO A 51 1.14 8.16 7.67
N ALA A 52 0.33 9.17 7.99
CA ALA A 52 0.58 10.56 7.55
C ALA A 52 1.94 11.11 8.05
N SER A 53 2.44 10.63 9.19
CA SER A 53 3.75 10.99 9.73
C SER A 53 4.93 10.40 8.94
N LEU A 54 4.67 9.53 7.97
CA LEU A 54 5.66 8.91 7.10
C LEU A 54 5.29 9.20 5.63
N PRO A 55 5.85 10.25 5.01
CA PRO A 55 5.56 10.60 3.63
C PRO A 55 6.17 9.59 2.65
N TYR A 56 5.48 9.36 1.53
CA TYR A 56 6.09 8.62 0.43
C TYR A 56 7.24 9.45 -0.19
N PRO A 57 8.27 8.82 -0.77
CA PRO A 57 9.38 9.55 -1.39
C PRO A 57 8.96 10.56 -2.48
N THR A 58 7.80 10.35 -3.09
CA THR A 58 7.25 11.22 -4.15
C THR A 58 6.15 12.17 -3.66
N GLU A 59 5.88 12.18 -2.36
CA GLU A 59 4.88 13.03 -1.76
C GLU A 59 5.45 14.43 -1.47
N ASN A 60 4.67 15.47 -1.74
CA ASN A 60 5.07 16.84 -1.44
C ASN A 60 4.87 17.08 0.07
N PRO A 61 5.93 17.37 0.84
CA PRO A 61 5.83 17.53 2.28
C PRO A 61 5.11 18.82 2.72
N TRP A 62 4.92 19.80 1.82
CA TRP A 62 4.34 21.13 2.10
C TRP A 62 2.93 21.33 1.53
N LYS A 63 2.31 20.26 1.03
CA LYS A 63 0.93 20.28 0.49
C LYS A 63 -0.06 19.71 1.48
#